data_AF-G4TAE6-F1
#
_entry.id   AF-G4TAE6-F1
#
_cell.length_a   1.000
_cell.length_b   1.000
_cell.length_c   1.000
_cell.angle_alpha   90.00
_cell.angle_beta   90.00
_cell.angle_gamma   90.00
#
_symmetry.space_group_name_H-M   'P 1'
#
loop_
_entity.id
_entity.type
_entity.pdbx_description
1 polymer ?
#
loop_
_entity_poly.entity_id
_entity_poly.type
_entity_poly.pdbx_seq_one_letter_code
_entity_poly.pdbx_strand_id
1 'polypeptide(L)'
;MLAGGNDDDDLGAKQPLFLSIQQSMDPAPLDDAALDSLELMFPEPERPKSPPPTVQRYERDIPPGSGQSRGNRTLEIRLVGQHPLWGHHLWNAGKTLAAYLDTHCDQICKDKRILELGAGGGLPSLVAASNQASEVIITDYPDPALVDNLRLNVQANLTEETKQKTTVKASFSHGDRNSKI
;
A
#
# COMPACT_ATOMS: atom_id res chain seq x y z
N MET A 1 -49.42 -64.57 55.92
CA MET A 1 -50.21 -64.38 54.69
C MET A 1 -50.27 -62.90 54.40
N LEU A 2 -49.83 -62.47 53.20
CA LEU A 2 -50.05 -61.14 52.55
C LEU A 2 -49.44 -59.91 53.26
N ALA A 3 -49.06 -58.78 52.64
CA ALA A 3 -48.68 -58.32 51.31
C ALA A 3 -48.24 -56.84 51.48
N GLY A 4 -47.55 -56.24 50.50
CA GLY A 4 -47.28 -54.78 50.38
C GLY A 4 -45.80 -54.44 50.52
N GLY A 5 -45.15 -53.65 49.66
CA GLY A 5 -45.62 -52.66 48.71
C GLY A 5 -44.96 -51.31 49.02
N ASN A 6 -44.12 -50.84 48.08
CA ASN A 6 -43.80 -49.44 47.75
C ASN A 6 -42.61 -48.66 48.39
N ASP A 7 -41.84 -48.11 47.44
CA ASP A 7 -41.30 -46.73 47.33
C ASP A 7 -39.92 -46.33 47.90
N ASP A 8 -39.09 -45.86 46.95
CA ASP A 8 -38.11 -44.75 46.96
C ASP A 8 -36.92 -44.76 47.94
N ASP A 9 -35.68 -44.70 47.41
CA ASP A 9 -34.97 -43.41 47.43
C ASP A 9 -33.68 -43.37 46.59
N ASP A 10 -33.63 -42.25 45.87
CA ASP A 10 -32.65 -41.70 44.96
C ASP A 10 -31.38 -41.23 45.69
N LEU A 11 -30.21 -41.67 45.24
CA LEU A 11 -28.93 -41.05 45.59
C LEU A 11 -28.25 -40.56 44.30
N GLY A 12 -28.73 -39.42 43.84
CA GLY A 12 -28.21 -38.66 42.72
C GLY A 12 -26.69 -38.39 42.83
N ALA A 13 -25.96 -38.92 41.85
CA ALA A 13 -24.60 -38.52 41.57
C ALA A 13 -24.59 -37.06 41.08
N LYS A 14 -24.19 -36.12 41.95
CA LYS A 14 -23.94 -34.73 41.54
C LYS A 14 -22.71 -34.68 40.61
N GLN A 15 -22.95 -34.36 39.35
CA GLN A 15 -21.90 -34.03 38.39
C GLN A 15 -21.14 -32.78 38.86
N PRO A 16 -19.80 -32.71 38.65
CA PRO A 16 -19.01 -31.57 39.12
C PRO A 16 -19.31 -30.32 38.28
N LEU A 17 -19.49 -29.19 38.96
CA LEU A 17 -19.84 -27.86 38.44
C LEU A 17 -18.87 -27.32 37.35
N PHE A 18 -17.73 -27.97 37.15
CA PHE A 18 -16.71 -27.55 36.18
C PHE A 18 -17.11 -27.82 34.72
N LEU A 19 -18.03 -28.77 34.47
CA LEU A 19 -18.44 -29.13 33.10
C LEU A 19 -19.54 -28.22 32.52
N SER A 20 -20.27 -27.48 33.35
CA SER A 20 -21.42 -26.67 32.92
C SER A 20 -21.05 -25.31 32.34
N ILE A 21 -19.80 -24.84 32.55
CA ILE A 21 -19.37 -23.51 32.07
C ILE A 21 -18.74 -23.59 30.66
N GLN A 22 -18.26 -24.75 30.22
CA GLN A 22 -17.61 -24.91 28.90
C GLN A 22 -18.59 -25.16 27.75
N GLN A 23 -19.87 -25.43 28.00
CA GLN A 23 -20.86 -25.67 26.93
C GLN A 23 -21.56 -24.40 26.42
N SER A 24 -21.32 -23.23 27.00
CA SER A 24 -22.05 -21.99 26.65
C SER A 24 -21.24 -20.97 25.87
N MET A 25 -20.13 -21.36 25.23
CA MET A 25 -19.22 -20.43 24.53
C MET A 25 -18.84 -20.83 23.11
N ASP A 26 -19.57 -21.76 22.48
CA ASP A 26 -19.51 -21.90 21.03
C ASP A 26 -20.66 -21.09 20.43
N PRO A 27 -20.39 -19.99 19.67
CA PRO A 27 -21.44 -19.30 18.96
C PRO A 27 -22.09 -20.31 18.01
N ALA A 28 -23.41 -20.46 18.10
CA ALA A 28 -24.16 -21.24 17.12
C ALA A 28 -23.75 -20.78 15.72
N PRO A 29 -23.55 -21.70 14.75
CA PRO A 29 -23.25 -21.31 13.39
C PRO A 29 -24.34 -20.35 12.94
N LEU A 30 -23.93 -19.15 12.52
CA LEU A 30 -24.85 -18.19 11.91
C LEU A 30 -25.50 -18.91 10.73
N ASP A 31 -26.82 -19.04 10.77
CA ASP A 31 -27.52 -19.61 9.63
C ASP A 31 -27.38 -18.67 8.42
N ASP A 32 -27.45 -19.22 7.21
CA ASP A 32 -27.32 -18.42 5.98
C ASP A 32 -28.37 -17.29 5.92
N ALA A 33 -29.53 -17.49 6.57
CA ALA A 33 -30.56 -16.48 6.71
C ALA A 33 -30.14 -15.28 7.58
N ALA A 34 -29.31 -15.49 8.60
CA ALA A 34 -28.72 -14.44 9.42
C ALA A 34 -27.67 -13.65 8.64
N LEU A 35 -26.88 -14.31 7.79
CA LEU A 35 -25.93 -13.64 6.89
C LEU A 35 -26.67 -12.78 5.84
N ASP A 36 -27.71 -13.32 5.21
CA ASP A 36 -28.56 -12.57 4.28
C ASP A 36 -29.24 -11.39 4.99
N SER A 37 -29.68 -11.58 6.24
CA SER A 37 -30.28 -10.50 7.04
C SER A 37 -29.30 -9.38 7.38
N LEU A 38 -28.01 -9.70 7.56
CA LEU A 38 -26.95 -8.71 7.79
C LEU A 38 -26.63 -7.93 6.52
N GLU A 39 -26.63 -8.58 5.35
CA GLU A 39 -26.47 -7.89 4.06
C GLU A 39 -27.64 -6.94 3.77
N LEU A 40 -28.87 -7.32 4.14
CA LEU A 40 -30.06 -6.47 4.04
C LEU A 40 -30.08 -5.32 5.07
N MET A 41 -29.48 -5.52 6.25
CA MET A 41 -29.43 -4.52 7.32
C MET A 41 -28.33 -3.47 7.08
N PHE A 42 -27.28 -3.83 6.34
CA PHE A 42 -26.17 -2.95 5.96
C PHE A 42 -25.95 -2.97 4.44
N PRO A 43 -26.90 -2.46 3.62
CA PRO A 43 -26.69 -2.37 2.19
C PRO A 43 -25.47 -1.48 1.92
N GLU A 44 -24.44 -2.01 1.26
CA GLU A 44 -23.27 -1.20 0.91
C GLU A 44 -23.75 -0.10 -0.05
N PRO A 45 -23.68 1.19 0.35
CA PRO A 45 -24.14 2.26 -0.52
C PRO A 45 -23.32 2.25 -1.81
N GLU A 46 -23.91 2.71 -2.92
CA GLU A 46 -23.14 2.88 -4.15
C GLU A 46 -21.89 3.71 -3.86
N ARG A 47 -20.71 3.12 -4.10
CA ARG A 47 -19.46 3.84 -3.89
C ARG A 47 -19.47 5.06 -4.80
N PRO A 48 -19.19 6.26 -4.25
CA PRO A 48 -18.95 7.43 -5.09
C PRO A 48 -17.90 7.09 -6.15
N LYS A 49 -18.10 7.59 -7.38
CA LYS A 49 -17.09 7.44 -8.43
C LYS A 49 -15.76 7.94 -7.89
N SER A 50 -14.72 7.11 -8.00
CA SER A 50 -13.39 7.47 -7.52
C SER A 50 -12.96 8.78 -8.19
N PRO A 51 -12.58 9.83 -7.42
CA PRO A 51 -12.17 11.10 -7.98
C PRO A 51 -11.07 10.91 -9.03
N PRO A 52 -11.05 11.77 -10.07
CA PRO A 52 -10.10 11.63 -11.16
C PRO A 52 -8.66 11.82 -10.65
N PRO A 53 -7.67 11.29 -11.39
CA PRO A 53 -6.26 11.56 -11.14
C PRO A 53 -5.97 13.07 -11.02
N THR A 54 -5.11 13.43 -10.09
CA THR A 54 -4.72 14.83 -9.83
C THR A 54 -3.26 15.06 -10.20
N VAL A 55 -2.84 16.32 -10.27
CA VAL A 55 -1.43 16.70 -10.45
C VAL A 55 -1.04 17.62 -9.29
N GLN A 56 0.06 17.29 -8.63
CA GLN A 56 0.68 18.17 -7.64
C GLN A 56 2.00 18.71 -8.17
N ARG A 57 2.19 20.01 -8.04
CA ARG A 57 3.42 20.69 -8.41
C ARG A 57 4.40 20.68 -7.23
N TYR A 58 5.62 20.22 -7.46
CA TYR A 58 6.70 20.23 -6.49
C TYR A 58 7.83 21.15 -6.97
N GLU A 59 8.24 22.09 -6.12
CA GLU A 59 9.34 23.01 -6.40
C GLU A 59 10.61 22.53 -5.69
N ARG A 60 11.66 22.30 -6.46
CA ARG A 60 12.96 21.90 -5.94
C ARG A 60 13.73 23.12 -5.47
N ASP A 61 14.24 23.04 -4.25
CA ASP A 61 15.19 24.00 -3.72
C ASP A 61 16.63 23.53 -4.03
N ILE A 62 17.11 23.91 -5.21
CA ILE A 62 18.45 23.54 -5.69
C ILE A 62 19.46 24.59 -5.22
N PRO A 63 20.47 24.23 -4.40
CA PRO A 63 21.46 25.18 -3.88
C PRO A 63 22.21 25.92 -5.01
N PRO A 64 22.42 27.25 -4.90
CA PRO A 64 23.23 28.01 -5.85
C PRO A 64 24.65 27.44 -5.97
N GLY A 65 25.16 27.31 -7.20
CA GLY A 65 26.51 26.80 -7.44
C GLY A 65 26.62 25.27 -7.52
N SER A 66 25.55 24.54 -7.22
CA SER A 66 25.44 23.16 -7.68
C SER A 66 25.31 23.17 -9.22
N GLY A 67 26.24 22.51 -9.91
CA GLY A 67 26.54 22.77 -11.33
C GLY A 67 25.34 22.69 -12.30
N GLN A 68 25.53 23.25 -13.50
CA GLN A 68 24.51 23.44 -14.55
C GLN A 68 23.83 22.16 -15.09
N SER A 69 24.15 20.97 -14.58
CA SER A 69 23.68 19.67 -15.09
C SER A 69 22.66 19.00 -14.16
N ARG A 70 21.78 19.78 -13.53
CA ARG A 70 20.61 19.28 -12.79
C ARG A 70 19.35 19.44 -13.63
N GLY A 71 18.43 18.48 -13.53
CA GLY A 71 17.15 18.50 -14.25
C GLY A 71 16.20 19.63 -13.83
N ASN A 72 14.95 19.56 -14.27
CA ASN A 72 13.91 20.58 -14.05
C ASN A 72 13.79 21.02 -12.59
N ARG A 73 13.58 22.33 -12.34
CA ARG A 73 13.34 22.88 -11.00
C ARG A 73 11.94 22.57 -10.47
N THR A 74 10.97 22.57 -11.38
CA THR A 74 9.58 22.27 -11.08
C THR A 74 9.25 20.88 -11.60
N LEU A 75 8.64 20.05 -10.76
CA LEU A 75 8.15 18.74 -11.16
C LEU A 75 6.63 18.68 -11.04
N GLU A 76 5.97 18.16 -12.07
CA GLU A 76 4.53 17.90 -12.07
C GLU A 76 4.29 16.41 -11.77
N ILE A 77 3.81 16.14 -10.57
CA ILE A 77 3.59 14.78 -10.08
C ILE A 77 2.12 14.43 -10.27
N ARG A 78 1.84 13.64 -11.29
CA ARG A 78 0.53 13.01 -11.45
C ARG A 78 0.34 11.96 -10.36
N LEU A 79 -0.85 11.94 -9.78
CA LEU A 79 -1.29 10.97 -8.78
C LEU A 79 -2.51 10.25 -9.34
N VAL A 80 -2.62 8.95 -9.06
CA VAL A 80 -3.82 8.20 -9.44
C VAL A 80 -5.05 8.76 -8.73
N GLY A 81 -6.24 8.46 -9.24
CA GLY A 81 -7.49 8.75 -8.55
C GLY A 81 -7.58 8.01 -7.20
N GLN A 82 -8.69 8.14 -6.47
CA GLN A 82 -8.87 7.40 -5.21
C GLN A 82 -8.54 5.92 -5.42
N HIS A 83 -7.58 5.43 -4.64
CA HIS A 83 -6.94 4.13 -4.83
C HIS A 83 -6.75 3.47 -3.47
N PRO A 84 -7.03 2.16 -3.33
CA PRO A 84 -6.91 1.44 -2.05
C PRO A 84 -5.48 1.45 -1.51
N LEU A 85 -4.47 1.55 -2.39
CA LEU A 85 -3.05 1.64 -2.03
C LEU A 85 -2.54 3.08 -1.80
N TRP A 86 -3.45 4.04 -1.61
CA TRP A 86 -3.14 5.44 -1.29
C TRP A 86 -2.23 6.19 -2.30
N GLY A 87 -2.12 5.72 -3.54
CA GLY A 87 -1.37 6.39 -4.61
C GLY A 87 -1.93 7.76 -5.06
N HIS A 88 -3.05 8.19 -4.47
CA HIS A 88 -3.66 9.50 -4.68
C HIS A 88 -3.03 10.61 -3.81
N HIS A 89 -2.04 10.26 -2.99
CA HIS A 89 -1.32 11.21 -2.14
C HIS A 89 0.13 11.34 -2.55
N LEU A 90 0.59 12.59 -2.67
CA LEU A 90 2.01 12.90 -2.58
C LEU A 90 2.38 13.07 -1.11
N TRP A 91 2.87 12.00 -0.51
CA TRP A 91 3.20 11.94 0.91
C TRP A 91 4.33 12.91 1.28
N ASN A 92 4.21 13.54 2.45
CA ASN A 92 5.21 14.48 2.94
C ASN A 92 6.59 13.83 3.09
N ALA A 93 6.66 12.56 3.49
CA ALA A 93 7.92 11.81 3.54
C ALA A 93 8.64 11.79 2.19
N GLY A 94 7.92 11.60 1.08
CA GLY A 94 8.49 11.66 -0.27
C GLY A 94 9.04 13.04 -0.61
N LYS A 95 8.32 14.11 -0.25
CA LYS A 95 8.78 15.50 -0.44
C LYS A 95 10.03 15.81 0.40
N THR A 96 10.06 15.34 1.64
CA THR A 96 11.20 15.51 2.56
C THR A 96 12.43 14.76 2.04
N LEU A 97 12.26 13.51 1.59
CA LEU A 97 13.36 12.73 1.00
C LEU A 97 13.87 13.39 -0.29
N ALA A 98 12.97 13.86 -1.16
CA ALA A 98 13.34 14.59 -2.37
C ALA A 98 14.21 15.83 -2.06
N ALA A 99 13.82 16.65 -1.09
CA ALA A 99 14.60 17.80 -0.66
C ALA A 99 15.98 17.40 -0.09
N TYR A 100 16.02 16.30 0.67
CA TYR A 100 17.27 15.76 1.20
C TYR A 100 18.22 15.29 0.08
N LEU A 101 17.69 14.60 -0.92
CA LEU A 101 18.43 14.16 -2.11
C LEU A 101 19.01 15.36 -2.89
N ASP A 102 18.23 16.43 -3.05
CA ASP A 102 18.73 17.66 -3.69
C ASP A 102 19.89 18.30 -2.95
N THR A 103 19.81 18.31 -1.61
CA THR A 103 20.83 18.92 -0.75
C THR A 103 22.13 18.10 -0.72
N HIS A 104 22.05 16.77 -0.74
CA HIS A 104 23.19 15.87 -0.54
C HIS A 104 23.61 15.12 -1.81
N CYS A 105 23.18 15.60 -2.97
CA CYS A 105 23.17 14.79 -4.19
C CYS A 105 24.55 14.26 -4.62
N ASP A 106 25.63 15.03 -4.38
CA ASP A 106 27.00 14.62 -4.73
C ASP A 106 27.45 13.37 -3.96
N GLN A 107 26.88 13.11 -2.78
CA GLN A 107 27.25 12.00 -1.92
C GLN A 107 26.38 10.76 -2.18
N ILE A 108 25.08 10.97 -2.45
CA ILE A 108 24.07 9.88 -2.43
C ILE A 108 23.34 9.66 -3.75
N CYS A 109 23.36 10.62 -4.69
CA CYS A 109 22.71 10.47 -5.99
C CYS A 109 23.72 10.30 -7.12
N LYS A 110 24.64 11.26 -7.24
CA LYS A 110 25.52 11.38 -8.39
C LYS A 110 26.34 10.11 -8.61
N ASP A 111 26.27 9.59 -9.83
CA ASP A 111 26.91 8.36 -10.28
C ASP A 111 26.49 7.09 -9.53
N LYS A 112 25.46 7.15 -8.68
CA LYS A 112 24.91 6.01 -7.93
C LYS A 112 23.77 5.33 -8.68
N ARG A 113 23.61 4.04 -8.40
CA ARG A 113 22.44 3.24 -8.82
C ARG A 113 21.42 3.26 -7.70
N ILE A 114 20.17 3.58 -8.03
CA ILE A 114 19.12 3.85 -7.03
C ILE A 114 17.92 2.96 -7.32
N LEU A 115 17.35 2.39 -6.27
CA LEU A 115 16.11 1.62 -6.30
C LEU A 115 15.13 2.25 -5.30
N GLU A 116 13.96 2.64 -5.78
CA GLU A 116 12.85 3.08 -4.92
C GLU A 116 11.80 1.97 -4.80
N LEU A 117 11.40 1.68 -3.56
CA LEU A 117 10.36 0.71 -3.22
C LEU A 117 9.12 1.47 -2.72
N GLY A 118 7.96 1.20 -3.30
CA GLY A 118 6.72 1.90 -2.92
C GLY A 118 6.73 3.37 -3.33
N ALA A 119 7.04 3.62 -4.61
CA ALA A 119 7.33 4.96 -5.11
C ALA A 119 6.13 5.92 -5.11
N GLY A 120 4.90 5.42 -5.17
CA GLY A 120 3.67 6.19 -5.32
C GLY A 120 3.71 7.07 -6.57
N GLY A 121 3.92 8.37 -6.37
CA GLY A 121 4.12 9.34 -7.47
C GLY A 121 5.54 9.35 -8.06
N GLY A 122 6.52 8.72 -7.41
CA GLY A 122 7.91 8.60 -7.87
C GLY A 122 8.78 9.83 -7.64
N LEU A 123 8.33 10.79 -6.81
CA LEU A 123 9.03 12.06 -6.61
C LEU A 123 10.52 11.88 -6.19
N PRO A 124 10.87 11.06 -5.19
CA PRO A 124 12.27 10.84 -4.83
C PRO A 124 13.11 10.30 -5.99
N SER A 125 12.64 9.30 -6.74
CA SER A 125 13.34 8.79 -7.91
C SER A 125 13.53 9.84 -9.01
N LEU A 126 12.51 10.66 -9.30
CA LEU A 126 12.64 11.72 -10.32
C LEU A 126 13.70 12.74 -9.93
N VAL A 127 13.76 13.12 -8.66
CA VAL A 127 14.79 14.02 -8.14
C VAL A 127 16.16 13.36 -8.18
N ALA A 128 16.27 12.09 -7.79
CA ALA A 128 17.52 11.36 -7.83
C ALA A 128 18.07 11.22 -9.25
N ALA A 129 17.21 10.90 -10.21
CA ALA A 129 17.54 10.84 -11.64
C ALA A 129 18.00 12.22 -12.15
N SER A 130 17.29 13.28 -11.78
CA SER A 130 17.65 14.67 -12.10
C SER A 130 18.95 15.14 -11.44
N ASN A 131 19.42 14.40 -10.43
CA ASN A 131 20.68 14.62 -9.71
C ASN A 131 21.78 13.65 -10.16
N GLN A 132 21.77 13.28 -11.45
CA GLN A 132 22.85 12.55 -12.11
C GLN A 132 23.11 11.16 -11.54
N ALA A 133 22.07 10.48 -11.03
CA ALA A 133 22.16 9.04 -10.79
C ALA A 133 22.55 8.30 -12.08
N SER A 134 23.39 7.28 -11.96
CA SER A 134 23.84 6.47 -13.09
C SER A 134 22.76 5.50 -13.57
N GLU A 135 21.87 5.07 -12.67
CA GLU A 135 20.69 4.27 -12.95
C GLU A 135 19.63 4.51 -11.87
N VAL A 136 18.36 4.60 -12.25
CA VAL A 136 17.23 4.69 -11.32
C VAL A 136 16.18 3.65 -11.68
N ILE A 137 15.84 2.79 -10.72
CA ILE A 137 14.77 1.81 -10.84
C ILE A 137 13.64 2.24 -9.90
N ILE A 138 12.48 2.52 -10.47
CA ILE A 138 11.29 2.97 -9.75
C ILE A 138 10.34 1.79 -9.65
N THR A 139 9.96 1.40 -8.44
CA THR A 139 9.05 0.29 -8.21
C THR A 139 7.90 0.62 -7.28
N ASP A 140 6.76 0.01 -7.55
CA ASP A 140 5.58 0.01 -6.70
C ASP A 140 4.83 -1.31 -6.86
N TYR A 141 3.74 -1.51 -6.12
CA TYR A 141 2.86 -2.67 -6.22
C TYR A 141 2.49 -2.96 -7.68
N PRO A 142 2.32 -4.24 -8.09
CA PRO A 142 1.98 -4.63 -9.46
C PRO A 142 0.53 -4.29 -9.85
N ASP A 143 0.13 -3.04 -9.62
CA ASP A 143 -1.11 -2.44 -10.07
C ASP A 143 -0.84 -1.61 -11.35
N PRO A 144 -1.51 -1.91 -12.48
CA PRO A 144 -1.29 -1.19 -13.74
C PRO A 144 -1.47 0.32 -13.63
N ALA A 145 -2.45 0.80 -12.84
CA ALA A 145 -2.69 2.24 -12.71
C ALA A 145 -1.53 2.94 -12.00
N LEU A 146 -0.93 2.32 -10.98
CA LEU A 146 0.25 2.87 -10.30
C LEU A 146 1.48 2.85 -11.22
N VAL A 147 1.75 1.72 -11.87
CA VAL A 147 2.94 1.55 -12.71
C VAL A 147 2.87 2.46 -13.94
N ASP A 148 1.70 2.60 -14.58
CA ASP A 148 1.51 3.51 -15.71
C ASP A 148 1.61 4.97 -15.27
N ASN A 149 1.09 5.32 -14.09
CA ASN A 149 1.23 6.66 -13.53
C ASN A 149 2.69 7.04 -13.30
N LEU A 150 3.51 6.11 -12.79
CA LEU A 150 4.96 6.32 -12.66
C LEU A 150 5.63 6.56 -14.02
N ARG A 151 5.26 5.79 -15.06
CA ARG A 151 5.77 6.00 -16.42
C ARG A 151 5.41 7.39 -16.95
N LEU A 152 4.17 7.83 -16.75
CA LEU A 152 3.74 9.17 -17.14
C LEU A 152 4.55 10.26 -16.43
N ASN A 153 4.80 10.10 -15.13
CA ASN A 153 5.61 11.05 -14.37
C ASN A 153 7.07 11.08 -14.85
N VAL A 154 7.68 9.94 -15.16
CA VAL A 154 9.02 9.87 -15.78
C VAL A 154 9.04 10.63 -17.11
N GLN A 155 8.03 10.40 -17.96
CA GLN A 155 7.96 11.03 -19.27
C GLN A 155 7.79 12.55 -19.20
N ALA A 156 6.99 13.03 -18.25
CA ALA A 156 6.71 14.45 -18.09
C ALA A 156 7.88 15.25 -17.47
N ASN A 157 8.70 14.60 -16.63
CA ASN A 157 9.61 15.33 -15.76
C ASN A 157 11.10 15.16 -16.07
N LEU A 158 11.49 14.12 -16.80
CA LEU A 158 12.90 13.83 -17.09
C LEU A 158 13.29 14.22 -18.52
N THR A 159 14.57 14.53 -18.74
CA THR A 159 15.13 14.69 -20.09
C THR A 159 15.33 13.33 -20.75
N GLU A 160 15.49 13.30 -22.08
CA GLU A 160 15.73 12.03 -22.80
C GLU A 160 16.97 11.28 -22.30
N GLU A 161 18.05 12.00 -21.95
CA GLU A 161 19.25 11.38 -21.37
C GLU A 161 18.94 10.69 -20.03
N THR A 162 18.22 11.37 -19.14
CA THR A 162 17.88 10.82 -17.83
C THR A 162 16.84 9.69 -17.95
N LYS A 163 15.91 9.76 -18.92
CA LYS A 163 14.94 8.68 -19.20
C LYS A 163 15.63 7.38 -19.59
N GLN A 164 16.70 7.43 -20.40
CA GLN A 164 17.45 6.23 -20.79
C GLN A 164 18.09 5.50 -19.61
N LYS A 165 18.34 6.20 -18.51
CA LYS A 165 18.91 5.67 -17.26
C LYS A 165 17.84 5.32 -16.23
N THR A 166 16.56 5.52 -16.54
CA THR A 166 15.45 5.38 -15.58
C THR A 166 14.47 4.30 -16.06
N THR A 167 14.25 3.29 -15.22
CA THR A 167 13.35 2.17 -15.54
C THR A 167 12.23 2.09 -14.49
N VAL A 168 10.98 1.93 -14.94
CA VAL A 168 9.84 1.63 -14.08
C VAL A 168 9.54 0.13 -14.14
N LYS A 169 9.55 -0.55 -12.99
CA LYS A 169 9.18 -1.97 -12.87
C LYS A 169 8.09 -2.15 -11.82
N ALA A 170 7.14 -3.03 -12.10
CA ALA A 170 6.25 -3.54 -11.06
C ALA A 170 7.08 -4.36 -10.04
N SER A 171 6.79 -4.20 -8.76
CA SER A 171 7.40 -5.03 -7.71
C SER A 171 6.80 -6.44 -7.71
N PHE A 172 7.57 -7.41 -7.21
CA PHE A 172 7.14 -8.80 -7.14
C PHE A 172 6.26 -9.01 -5.90
N SER A 173 5.14 -9.70 -6.09
CA SER A 173 4.32 -10.14 -4.96
C SER A 173 5.00 -11.34 -4.29
N HIS A 174 4.73 -11.57 -2.98
CA HIS A 174 5.23 -12.75 -2.26
C HIS A 174 4.65 -14.03 -2.91
N GLY A 175 5.36 -14.57 -3.90
CA GLY A 175 4.92 -15.69 -4.74
C GLY A 175 5.68 -15.76 -6.07
N ASP A 176 6.10 -14.61 -6.60
CA ASP A 176 6.78 -14.49 -7.90
C ASP A 176 8.30 -14.66 -7.78
N ARG A 177 8.78 -15.86 -7.44
CA ARG A 177 10.23 -16.13 -7.32
C ARG A 177 10.96 -16.34 -8.66
N ASN A 178 10.28 -16.25 -9.81
CA ASN A 178 10.82 -16.75 -11.09
C ASN A 178 11.00 -15.72 -12.22
N SER A 179 10.70 -14.44 -12.02
CA SER A 179 10.94 -13.41 -13.04
C SER A 179 12.31 -12.76 -12.80
N LYS A 180 13.32 -13.22 -13.55
CA LYS A 180 14.69 -12.68 -13.52
C LYS A 180 14.70 -11.20 -13.95
N ILE A 181 15.46 -10.38 -13.21
CA ILE A 181 15.67 -8.93 -13.41
C ILE A 181 16.42 -8.65 -14.71
#